data_AF-A0A3M7S5S0-F1
#
_entry.id   AF-A0A3M7S5S0-F1
#
_cell.length_a   1.000
_cell.length_b   1.000
_cell.length_c   1.000
_cell.angle_alpha   90.00
_cell.angle_beta   90.00
_cell.angle_gamma   90.00
#
_symmetry.space_group_name_H-M   'P 1'
#
loop_
_entity.id
_entity.type
_entity.pdbx_description
1 polymer ?
#
loop_
_entity_poly.entity_id
_entity_poly.type
_entity_poly.pdbx_seq_one_letter_code
_entity_poly.pdbx_strand_id
1 'polypeptide(L)'
;MQKIAPLNQIAKILDNLYLSSFLAVNEQNIQKYGITCVISVCKETPKITIQNVESVKVNVLDLPSETLYDYFDTLADKIHQVIIGNRGTCLVHCAAGISRSASIILVYLMKYLKMSLKDAHALTKSKRPFIRPNVGFWKQLIAYEKKLFNKNSVKIVDSGIGDIPDIYENEVRSMIWGRNNPELAGTLVAQKKLEQPKPSIPEPQLAMKKNAKIDSSSAYTTTYRASFQNYPR
;
A
#
# COMPACT_ATOMS: atom_id res chain seq x y z
N MET A 1 0.16 -20.41 17.61
CA MET A 1 -0.02 -20.07 16.18
C MET A 1 1.14 -19.19 15.75
N GLN A 2 1.98 -19.65 14.82
CA GLN A 2 3.14 -18.90 14.31
C GLN A 2 2.67 -17.54 13.76
N LYS A 3 3.20 -16.44 14.32
CA LYS A 3 3.10 -15.10 13.72
C LYS A 3 3.92 -15.10 12.43
N ILE A 4 3.32 -15.54 11.33
CA ILE A 4 3.94 -15.42 10.01
C ILE A 4 4.24 -13.93 9.80
N ALA A 5 5.52 -13.63 9.55
CA ALA A 5 6.00 -12.27 9.38
C ALA A 5 5.14 -11.53 8.34
N PRO A 6 4.82 -10.23 8.56
CA PRO A 6 3.94 -9.46 7.67
C PRO A 6 4.49 -9.26 6.24
N LEU A 7 5.67 -9.80 5.94
CA LEU A 7 6.32 -9.72 4.64
C LEU A 7 5.57 -10.49 3.55
N ASN A 8 4.90 -11.60 3.85
CA ASN A 8 4.16 -12.39 2.83
C ASN A 8 2.83 -11.74 2.40
N GLN A 9 2.42 -10.63 3.02
CA GLN A 9 1.14 -9.99 2.74
C GLN A 9 1.23 -9.02 1.56
N ILE A 10 0.22 -9.06 0.69
CA ILE A 10 -0.07 -8.05 -0.32
C ILE A 10 -1.07 -7.06 0.26
N ALA A 11 -0.74 -5.77 0.22
CA ALA A 11 -1.61 -4.69 0.64
C ALA A 11 -2.33 -4.09 -0.58
N LYS A 12 -3.66 -4.07 -0.55
CA LYS A 12 -4.49 -3.34 -1.52
C LYS A 12 -4.43 -1.85 -1.18
N ILE A 13 -3.80 -1.05 -2.04
CA ILE A 13 -3.70 0.41 -1.86
C ILE A 13 -4.94 1.08 -2.44
N LEU A 14 -5.25 0.74 -3.70
CA LEU A 14 -6.45 1.13 -4.44
C LEU A 14 -7.04 -0.12 -5.10
N ASP A 15 -8.17 0.01 -5.82
CA ASP A 15 -8.82 -1.14 -6.46
C ASP A 15 -7.91 -1.97 -7.37
N ASN A 16 -7.09 -1.28 -8.16
CA ASN A 16 -6.20 -1.89 -9.14
C ASN A 16 -4.71 -1.64 -8.85
N LEU A 17 -4.37 -1.30 -7.59
CA LEU A 17 -2.99 -1.02 -7.18
C LEU A 17 -2.66 -1.71 -5.87
N TYR A 18 -1.61 -2.54 -5.91
CA TYR A 18 -1.16 -3.34 -4.79
C TYR A 18 0.30 -3.05 -4.45
N LEU A 19 0.66 -3.27 -3.19
CA LEU A 19 2.03 -3.17 -2.69
C LEU A 19 2.41 -4.42 -1.88
N SER A 20 3.61 -4.95 -2.09
CA SER A 20 4.10 -6.11 -1.35
C SER A 20 5.62 -6.14 -1.13
N SER A 21 6.06 -7.16 -0.39
CA SER A 21 7.44 -7.64 -0.43
C SER A 21 7.66 -8.59 -1.63
N PHE A 22 8.90 -8.96 -1.89
CA PHE A 22 9.25 -9.94 -2.91
C PHE A 22 8.66 -11.33 -2.62
N LEU A 23 8.55 -11.73 -1.34
CA LEU A 23 8.04 -13.05 -0.95
C LEU A 23 6.57 -13.29 -1.37
N ALA A 24 5.81 -12.22 -1.57
CA ALA A 24 4.42 -12.31 -2.00
C ALA A 24 4.26 -12.38 -3.53
N VAL A 25 5.35 -12.25 -4.30
CA VAL A 25 5.28 -12.26 -5.76
C VAL A 25 5.43 -13.68 -6.27
N ASN A 26 4.31 -14.34 -6.53
CA ASN A 26 4.22 -15.70 -7.07
C ASN A 26 2.95 -15.85 -7.90
N GLU A 27 2.89 -16.87 -8.76
CA GLU A 27 1.79 -17.07 -9.70
C GLU A 27 0.41 -17.15 -9.03
N GLN A 28 0.32 -17.80 -7.87
CA GLN A 28 -0.93 -17.91 -7.11
C GLN A 28 -1.48 -16.54 -6.72
N ASN A 29 -0.63 -15.67 -6.18
CA ASN A 29 -1.02 -14.31 -5.83
C ASN A 29 -1.30 -13.46 -7.07
N ILE A 30 -0.50 -13.58 -8.13
CA ILE A 30 -0.75 -12.87 -9.39
C ILE A 30 -2.15 -13.19 -9.92
N GLN A 31 -2.52 -14.47 -10.00
CA GLN A 31 -3.84 -14.90 -10.46
C GLN A 31 -4.94 -14.44 -9.50
N LYS A 32 -4.75 -14.65 -8.19
CA LYS A 32 -5.72 -14.29 -7.15
C LYS A 32 -6.11 -12.81 -7.18
N TYR A 33 -5.15 -11.91 -7.40
CA TYR A 33 -5.39 -10.45 -7.43
C TYR A 33 -5.57 -9.91 -8.85
N GLY A 34 -5.59 -10.77 -9.87
CA GLY A 34 -5.75 -10.37 -11.27
C GLY A 34 -4.65 -9.41 -11.74
N ILE A 35 -3.41 -9.60 -11.29
CA ILE A 35 -2.28 -8.70 -11.58
C ILE A 35 -1.85 -8.87 -13.03
N THR A 36 -1.82 -7.77 -13.78
CA THR A 36 -1.42 -7.72 -15.18
C THR A 36 -0.04 -7.07 -15.38
N CYS A 37 0.45 -6.33 -14.38
CA CYS A 37 1.78 -5.73 -14.38
C CYS A 37 2.43 -5.80 -13.00
N VAL A 38 3.71 -6.20 -12.97
CA VAL A 38 4.57 -6.20 -11.78
C VAL A 38 5.70 -5.20 -11.97
N ILE A 39 5.86 -4.29 -11.01
CA ILE A 39 6.97 -3.34 -10.93
C ILE A 39 7.88 -3.74 -9.76
N SER A 40 9.08 -4.20 -10.09
CA SER A 40 10.13 -4.59 -9.15
C SER A 40 11.10 -3.44 -8.91
N VAL A 41 11.09 -2.86 -7.71
CA VAL A 41 11.98 -1.75 -7.31
C VAL A 41 13.04 -2.27 -6.34
N CYS A 42 13.94 -3.10 -6.84
CA CYS A 42 15.03 -3.71 -6.08
C CYS A 42 16.08 -4.33 -7.00
N LYS A 43 17.35 -4.15 -6.66
CA LYS A 43 18.49 -4.68 -7.41
C LYS A 43 18.71 -6.18 -7.12
N GLU A 44 18.55 -6.56 -5.85
CA GLU A 44 18.93 -7.84 -5.25
C GLU A 44 18.01 -9.03 -5.61
N THR A 45 16.80 -8.79 -6.12
CA THR A 45 15.89 -9.88 -6.48
C THR A 45 16.08 -10.29 -7.93
N PRO A 46 15.86 -11.56 -8.32
CA PRO A 46 15.88 -11.95 -9.72
C PRO A 46 14.79 -11.20 -10.53
N LYS A 47 14.97 -11.13 -11.85
CA LYS A 47 13.91 -10.67 -12.73
C LYS A 47 12.78 -11.71 -12.72
N ILE A 48 11.56 -11.25 -12.48
CA ILE A 48 10.37 -12.09 -12.45
C ILE A 48 9.81 -12.16 -13.86
N THR A 49 9.57 -13.38 -14.34
CA THR A 49 8.89 -13.65 -15.60
C THR A 49 7.70 -14.56 -15.29
N ILE A 50 6.49 -14.04 -15.46
CA ILE A 50 5.24 -14.77 -15.29
C ILE A 50 4.44 -14.60 -16.58
N GLN A 51 3.85 -15.68 -17.08
CA GLN A 51 3.13 -15.67 -18.34
C GLN A 51 1.97 -14.66 -18.30
N ASN A 52 1.80 -13.90 -19.39
CA ASN A 52 0.76 -12.87 -19.55
C ASN A 52 0.81 -11.73 -18.53
N VAL A 53 1.95 -11.52 -17.86
CA VAL A 53 2.16 -10.41 -16.93
C VAL A 53 3.34 -9.56 -17.41
N GLU A 54 3.10 -8.26 -17.58
CA GLU A 54 4.17 -7.32 -17.90
C GLU A 54 5.07 -7.11 -16.67
N SER A 55 6.40 -7.17 -16.86
CA SER A 55 7.38 -7.05 -15.77
C SER A 55 8.34 -5.88 -16.03
N VAL A 56 8.34 -4.91 -15.11
CA VAL A 56 9.24 -3.76 -15.12
C VAL A 56 10.19 -3.89 -13.93
N LYS A 57 11.50 -3.81 -14.17
CA LYS A 57 12.50 -3.87 -13.10
C LYS A 57 13.37 -2.61 -13.06
N VAL A 58 13.50 -2.04 -11.88
CA VAL A 58 14.38 -0.91 -11.55
C VAL A 58 15.40 -1.36 -10.51
N ASN A 59 16.68 -1.21 -10.84
CA ASN A 59 17.80 -1.68 -10.02
C ASN A 59 18.26 -0.58 -9.05
N VAL A 60 17.55 -0.43 -7.94
CA VAL A 60 17.88 0.54 -6.88
C VAL A 60 18.03 -0.17 -5.54
N LEU A 61 19.11 0.15 -4.81
CA LEU A 61 19.33 -0.34 -3.44
C LEU A 61 18.50 0.48 -2.44
N ASP A 62 18.24 -0.07 -1.25
CA ASP A 62 17.50 0.64 -0.20
C ASP A 62 18.41 1.49 0.68
N LEU A 63 19.19 2.38 0.06
CA LEU A 63 20.15 3.21 0.76
C LEU A 63 19.74 4.69 0.66
N PRO A 64 19.96 5.50 1.70
CA PRO A 64 19.71 6.94 1.63
C PRO A 64 20.49 7.68 0.53
N SER A 65 21.60 7.11 0.08
CA SER A 65 22.45 7.67 -0.98
C SER A 65 21.98 7.33 -2.40
N GLU A 66 21.00 6.43 -2.57
CA GLU A 66 20.54 6.00 -3.89
C GLU A 66 19.54 6.99 -4.49
N THR A 67 19.62 7.20 -5.81
CA THR A 67 18.71 8.08 -6.54
C THR A 67 17.51 7.30 -7.07
N LEU A 68 16.38 7.38 -6.35
CA LEU A 68 15.10 6.84 -6.81
C LEU A 68 14.29 7.87 -7.62
N TYR A 69 14.56 9.16 -7.40
CA TYR A 69 13.87 10.31 -8.00
C TYR A 69 13.78 10.24 -9.53
N ASP A 70 14.84 9.77 -10.20
CA ASP A 70 14.90 9.67 -11.66
C ASP A 70 13.84 8.72 -12.24
N TYR A 71 13.32 7.81 -11.41
CA TYR A 71 12.29 6.84 -11.80
C TYR A 71 10.87 7.27 -11.42
N PHE A 72 10.71 8.36 -10.65
CA PHE A 72 9.41 8.75 -10.09
C PHE A 72 8.35 8.97 -11.17
N ASP A 73 8.64 9.84 -12.15
CA ASP A 73 7.69 10.14 -13.21
C ASP A 73 7.41 8.89 -14.07
N THR A 74 8.44 8.21 -14.54
CA THR A 74 8.32 7.01 -15.38
C THR A 74 7.51 5.89 -14.72
N LEU A 75 7.75 5.60 -13.44
CA LEU A 75 7.04 4.52 -12.73
C LEU A 75 5.62 4.92 -12.36
N ALA A 76 5.37 6.17 -11.95
CA ALA A 76 4.01 6.64 -11.72
C ALA A 76 3.18 6.60 -13.00
N ASP A 77 3.77 7.00 -14.13
CA ASP A 77 3.10 7.00 -15.43
C ASP A 77 2.81 5.58 -15.90
N LYS A 78 3.74 4.65 -15.64
CA LYS A 78 3.52 3.22 -15.90
C LYS A 78 2.34 2.67 -15.10
N ILE A 79 2.26 2.96 -13.80
CA ILE A 79 1.14 2.54 -12.94
C ILE A 79 -0.17 3.11 -13.50
N HIS A 80 -0.19 4.40 -13.85
CA HIS A 80 -1.37 5.05 -14.38
C HIS A 80 -1.82 4.45 -15.71
N GLN A 81 -0.88 4.20 -16.63
CA GLN A 81 -1.16 3.55 -17.91
C GLN A 81 -1.79 2.17 -17.72
N VAL A 82 -1.25 1.35 -16.80
CA VAL A 82 -1.80 0.01 -16.51
C VAL A 82 -3.23 0.13 -15.99
N ILE A 83 -3.47 0.99 -15.01
CA ILE A 83 -4.75 1.06 -14.30
C ILE A 83 -5.83 1.74 -15.14
N ILE A 84 -5.51 2.86 -15.78
CA ILE A 84 -6.49 3.70 -16.49
C ILE A 84 -6.54 3.35 -17.97
N GLY A 85 -5.38 3.22 -18.62
CA GLY A 85 -5.29 2.92 -20.04
C GLY A 85 -5.71 1.48 -20.35
N ASN A 86 -5.06 0.52 -19.70
CA ASN A 86 -5.24 -0.91 -20.00
C ASN A 86 -6.36 -1.55 -19.17
N ARG A 87 -6.94 -0.83 -18.20
CA ARG A 87 -7.89 -1.37 -17.21
C ARG A 87 -7.38 -2.62 -16.49
N GLY A 88 -6.07 -2.67 -16.27
CA GLY A 88 -5.38 -3.76 -15.60
C GLY A 88 -5.08 -3.47 -14.13
N THR A 89 -4.34 -4.37 -13.51
CA THR A 89 -3.95 -4.28 -12.10
C THR A 89 -2.44 -4.28 -11.96
N CYS A 90 -1.91 -3.31 -11.22
CA CYS A 90 -0.49 -3.16 -10.97
C CYS A 90 -0.10 -3.62 -9.55
N LEU A 91 0.97 -4.40 -9.45
CA LEU A 91 1.65 -4.72 -8.20
C LEU A 91 3.03 -4.04 -8.18
N VAL A 92 3.28 -3.21 -7.17
CA VAL A 92 4.60 -2.62 -6.92
C VAL A 92 5.26 -3.31 -5.72
N HIS A 93 6.45 -3.86 -5.90
CA HIS A 93 7.17 -4.52 -4.80
C HIS A 93 8.64 -4.11 -4.74
N CYS A 94 9.25 -4.35 -3.58
CA CYS A 94 10.70 -4.36 -3.41
C CYS A 94 11.06 -5.60 -2.57
N ALA A 95 12.24 -5.67 -1.95
CA ALA A 95 12.59 -6.83 -1.11
C ALA A 95 11.62 -7.02 0.06
N ALA A 96 11.42 -6.00 0.91
CA ALA A 96 10.58 -6.09 2.12
C ALA A 96 9.19 -5.46 1.97
N GLY A 97 8.97 -4.64 0.94
CA GLY A 97 7.74 -3.86 0.80
C GLY A 97 7.61 -2.77 1.88
N ILE A 98 8.73 -2.13 2.25
CA ILE A 98 8.79 -1.14 3.34
C ILE A 98 9.13 0.26 2.82
N SER A 99 10.17 0.37 1.99
CA SER A 99 10.79 1.66 1.65
C SER A 99 10.69 1.98 0.15
N ARG A 100 11.42 1.28 -0.72
CA ARG A 100 11.44 1.54 -2.19
C ARG A 100 10.07 1.48 -2.86
N SER A 101 9.36 0.34 -2.75
CA SER A 101 8.03 0.22 -3.35
C SER A 101 7.01 1.16 -2.73
N ALA A 102 7.08 1.39 -1.42
CA ALA A 102 6.23 2.37 -0.75
C ALA A 102 6.46 3.77 -1.34
N SER A 103 7.71 4.18 -1.54
CA SER A 103 8.05 5.48 -2.14
C SER A 103 7.41 5.65 -3.52
N ILE A 104 7.43 4.63 -4.38
CA ILE A 104 6.78 4.67 -5.70
C ILE A 104 5.25 4.78 -5.58
N ILE A 105 4.63 4.10 -4.61
CA ILE A 105 3.20 4.28 -4.33
C ILE A 105 2.91 5.74 -3.93
N LEU A 106 3.71 6.34 -3.04
CA LEU A 106 3.53 7.73 -2.62
C LEU A 106 3.62 8.69 -3.80
N VAL A 107 4.60 8.49 -4.69
CA VAL A 107 4.77 9.28 -5.92
C VAL A 107 3.52 9.19 -6.80
N TYR A 108 3.00 7.99 -7.03
CA TYR A 108 1.78 7.81 -7.83
C TYR A 108 0.57 8.53 -7.22
N LEU A 109 0.35 8.37 -5.91
CA LEU A 109 -0.76 9.02 -5.19
C LEU A 109 -0.64 10.55 -5.25
N MET A 110 0.55 11.11 -5.10
CA MET A 110 0.76 12.55 -5.28
C MET A 110 0.48 12.98 -6.72
N LYS A 111 1.13 12.35 -7.71
CA LYS A 111 1.07 12.77 -9.11
C LYS A 111 -0.35 12.70 -9.68
N TYR A 112 -1.03 11.59 -9.46
CA TYR A 112 -2.29 11.27 -10.13
C TYR A 112 -3.54 11.44 -9.28
N LEU A 113 -3.45 11.30 -7.95
CA LEU A 113 -4.59 11.56 -7.05
C LEU A 113 -4.48 12.94 -6.37
N LYS A 114 -3.45 13.73 -6.69
CA LYS A 114 -3.24 15.10 -6.18
C LYS A 114 -3.20 15.17 -4.65
N MET A 115 -2.79 14.08 -4.00
CA MET A 115 -2.61 14.03 -2.55
C MET A 115 -1.34 14.79 -2.14
N SER A 116 -1.36 15.38 -0.95
CA SER A 116 -0.11 15.80 -0.31
C SER A 116 0.74 14.57 0.03
N LEU A 117 2.06 14.74 0.20
CA LEU A 117 2.94 13.66 0.61
C LEU A 117 2.50 13.05 1.96
N LYS A 118 2.07 13.91 2.90
CA LYS A 118 1.55 13.50 4.20
C LYS A 118 0.30 12.62 4.06
N ASP A 119 -0.66 13.01 3.21
CA ASP A 119 -1.90 12.25 3.02
C ASP A 119 -1.66 10.94 2.26
N ALA A 120 -0.80 10.98 1.23
CA ALA A 120 -0.39 9.79 0.50
C ALA A 120 0.28 8.77 1.43
N HIS A 121 1.13 9.25 2.35
CA HIS A 121 1.75 8.40 3.36
C HIS A 121 0.73 7.84 4.35
N ALA A 122 -0.15 8.68 4.89
CA ALA A 122 -1.20 8.24 5.82
C ALA A 122 -2.10 7.15 5.21
N LEU A 123 -2.54 7.33 3.96
CA LEU A 123 -3.33 6.33 3.25
C LEU A 123 -2.54 5.03 3.08
N THR A 124 -1.30 5.11 2.57
CA THR A 124 -0.48 3.90 2.33
C THR A 124 -0.15 3.19 3.64
N LYS A 125 0.13 3.93 4.71
CA LYS A 125 0.40 3.41 6.06
C LYS A 125 -0.85 2.72 6.64
N SER A 126 -2.04 3.24 6.40
CA SER A 126 -3.29 2.60 6.85
C SER A 126 -3.51 1.22 6.19
N LYS A 127 -3.03 1.03 4.96
CA LYS A 127 -3.13 -0.23 4.22
C LYS A 127 -1.96 -1.17 4.50
N ARG A 128 -0.78 -0.62 4.81
CA ARG A 128 0.42 -1.38 5.21
C ARG A 128 1.14 -0.66 6.36
N PRO A 129 0.84 -1.00 7.62
CA PRO A 129 1.26 -0.26 8.81
C PRO A 129 2.77 -0.15 9.04
N PHE A 130 3.58 -0.92 8.33
CA PHE A 130 5.03 -0.97 8.52
C PHE A 130 5.82 -0.36 7.34
N ILE A 131 5.16 0.35 6.41
CA ILE A 131 5.92 1.18 5.46
C ILE A 131 6.77 2.20 6.23
N ARG A 132 7.99 2.39 5.74
CA ARG A 132 8.97 3.32 6.28
C ARG A 132 10.04 3.59 5.22
N PRO A 133 9.81 4.51 4.26
CA PRO A 133 10.86 4.97 3.37
C PRO A 133 12.09 5.42 4.16
N ASN A 134 13.29 5.13 3.65
CA ASN A 134 14.52 5.63 4.24
C ASN A 134 14.59 7.17 4.11
N VAL A 135 15.44 7.80 4.91
CA VAL A 135 15.51 9.27 4.99
C VAL A 135 15.93 9.94 3.67
N GLY A 136 16.78 9.29 2.87
CA GLY A 136 17.17 9.80 1.55
C GLY A 136 16.00 9.82 0.57
N PHE A 137 15.17 8.77 0.56
CA PHE A 137 13.95 8.74 -0.22
C PHE A 137 12.91 9.75 0.29
N TRP A 138 12.83 9.99 1.60
CA TRP A 138 12.00 11.10 2.12
C TRP A 138 12.42 12.46 1.57
N LYS A 139 13.71 12.76 1.56
CA LYS A 139 14.24 14.00 0.97
C LYS A 139 13.84 14.12 -0.52
N GLN A 140 13.95 13.02 -1.27
CA GLN A 140 13.54 12.97 -2.68
C GLN A 140 12.01 13.14 -2.86
N LEU A 141 11.19 12.51 -2.00
CA LEU A 141 9.73 12.63 -2.02
C LEU A 141 9.27 14.06 -1.69
N ILE A 142 9.91 14.71 -0.72
CA ILE A 142 9.66 16.12 -0.37
C ILE A 142 10.02 17.02 -1.57
N ALA A 143 11.17 16.81 -2.22
CA ALA A 143 11.53 17.55 -3.42
C ALA A 143 10.49 17.34 -4.55
N TYR A 144 9.97 16.12 -4.70
CA TYR A 144 8.97 15.81 -5.71
C TYR A 144 7.61 16.47 -5.41
N GLU A 145 7.17 16.47 -4.16
CA GLU A 145 5.97 17.20 -3.74
C GLU A 145 6.11 18.71 -4.02
N LYS A 146 7.28 19.28 -3.74
CA LYS A 146 7.58 20.69 -4.05
C LYS A 146 7.50 20.95 -5.55
N LYS A 147 8.05 20.06 -6.39
CA LYS A 147 7.92 20.12 -7.86
C LYS A 147 6.45 20.10 -8.30
N LEU A 148 5.61 19.24 -7.71
CA LEU A 148 4.22 19.07 -8.12
C LEU A 148 3.29 20.20 -7.66
N PHE A 149 3.47 20.70 -6.44
CA PHE A 149 2.49 21.56 -5.78
C PHE A 149 3.04 22.90 -5.28
N ASN A 150 4.34 23.17 -5.51
CA ASN A 150 5.06 24.32 -5.00
C ASN A 150 4.96 24.51 -3.46
N LYS A 151 4.66 23.44 -2.72
CA LYS A 151 4.58 23.41 -1.25
C LYS A 151 4.99 22.04 -0.72
N ASN A 152 5.30 21.97 0.57
CA ASN A 152 5.60 20.71 1.25
C ASN A 152 4.71 20.50 2.47
N SER A 153 4.23 19.27 2.64
CA SER A 153 3.41 18.84 3.79
C SER A 153 4.20 18.06 4.85
N VAL A 154 5.44 17.69 4.54
CA VAL A 154 6.38 16.97 5.42
C VAL A 154 7.72 17.69 5.38
N LYS A 155 8.38 17.79 6.53
CA LYS A 155 9.73 18.35 6.68
C LYS A 155 10.69 17.33 7.28
N ILE A 156 11.98 17.48 7.01
CA ILE A 156 13.01 16.77 7.76
C ILE A 156 13.33 17.55 9.03
N VAL A 157 13.40 16.85 10.16
CA VAL A 157 13.75 17.37 11.48
C VAL A 157 14.86 16.52 12.10
N ASP A 158 15.67 17.13 12.95
CA ASP A 158 16.66 16.41 13.75
C ASP A 158 15.98 15.83 15.01
N SER A 159 16.08 14.51 15.19
CA SER A 159 15.52 13.81 16.35
C SER A 159 16.52 13.60 17.50
N GLY A 160 17.76 14.08 17.36
CA GLY A 160 18.88 13.81 18.27
C GLY A 160 19.55 12.45 18.04
N ILE A 161 18.95 11.57 17.24
CA ILE A 161 19.55 10.30 16.78
C ILE A 161 19.69 10.25 15.25
N GLY A 162 19.48 11.40 14.59
CA GLY A 162 19.55 11.57 13.14
C GLY A 162 18.30 12.21 12.54
N ASP A 163 18.43 12.57 11.26
CA ASP A 163 17.36 13.15 10.45
C ASP A 163 16.18 12.19 10.28
N ILE A 164 14.97 12.67 10.54
CA ILE A 164 13.72 11.96 10.28
C ILE A 164 12.69 12.91 9.63
N PRO A 165 11.69 12.41 8.90
CA PRO A 165 10.52 13.23 8.60
C PRO A 165 9.74 13.53 9.89
N ASP A 166 9.23 14.75 10.02
CA ASP A 166 8.45 15.26 11.16
C ASP A 166 7.28 14.34 11.57
N ILE A 167 6.65 13.66 10.61
CA ILE A 167 5.59 12.69 10.85
C ILE A 167 6.01 11.50 11.74
N TYR A 168 7.32 11.26 11.94
CA TYR A 168 7.84 10.21 12.81
C TYR A 168 8.30 10.71 14.19
N GLU A 169 8.25 12.02 14.44
CA GLU A 169 8.79 12.62 15.66
C GLU A 169 8.20 12.00 16.94
N ASN A 170 6.87 11.87 17.00
CA ASN A 170 6.18 11.28 18.15
C ASN A 170 6.54 9.80 18.38
N GLU A 171 6.71 9.03 17.29
CA GLU A 171 7.12 7.62 17.37
C GLU A 171 8.54 7.50 17.93
N VAL A 172 9.47 8.32 17.41
CA VAL A 172 10.87 8.30 17.84
C VAL A 172 11.02 8.83 19.27
N ARG A 173 10.33 9.90 19.63
CA ARG A 173 10.30 10.44 21.01
C ARG A 173 9.81 9.38 22.00
N SER A 174 8.75 8.64 21.66
CA SER A 174 8.25 7.54 22.51
C SER A 174 9.27 6.42 22.65
N MET A 175 9.99 6.08 21.57
CA MET A 175 11.03 5.05 21.60
C MET A 175 12.22 5.45 22.48
N ILE A 176 12.70 6.68 22.33
CA ILE A 176 13.81 7.23 23.14
C ILE A 176 13.40 7.25 24.62
N TRP A 177 12.19 7.75 24.90
CA TRP A 177 11.67 7.77 26.27
C TRP A 177 11.62 6.36 26.89
N GLY A 178 11.15 5.36 26.14
CA GLY A 178 11.09 3.97 26.61
C GLY A 178 12.46 3.35 26.84
N ARG A 179 13.46 3.67 26.00
CA ARG A 179 14.86 3.24 26.22
C ARG A 179 15.47 3.85 27.48
N ASN A 180 15.18 5.11 27.74
CA ASN A 180 15.72 5.83 28.90
C ASN A 180 14.97 5.51 30.21
N ASN A 181 13.77 4.92 30.13
CA ASN A 181 12.94 4.56 31.28
C ASN A 181 12.43 3.11 31.16
N PRO A 182 13.33 2.11 31.12
CA PRO A 182 12.96 0.72 30.83
C PRO A 182 11.96 0.14 31.84
N GLU A 183 12.03 0.58 33.11
CA GLU A 183 11.14 0.12 34.18
C GLU A 183 9.71 0.68 34.07
N LEU A 184 9.52 1.81 33.39
CA LEU A 184 8.22 2.48 33.22
C LEU A 184 7.58 2.21 31.85
N ALA A 185 8.35 1.71 30.88
CA ALA A 185 7.86 1.42 29.54
C ALA A 185 6.78 0.31 29.50
N GLY A 186 6.87 -0.67 30.41
CA GLY A 186 5.88 -1.76 30.53
C GLY A 186 4.50 -1.28 31.01
N THR A 187 4.46 -0.25 31.84
CA THR A 187 3.24 0.28 32.48
C THR A 187 2.38 1.10 31.51
N LEU A 188 3.00 1.84 30.60
CA LEU A 188 2.31 2.63 29.56
C LEU A 188 1.65 1.77 28.48
N VAL A 189 2.24 0.64 28.10
CA VAL A 189 1.62 -0.31 27.16
C VAL A 189 0.35 -0.91 27.77
N ALA A 190 0.35 -1.16 29.07
CA ALA A 190 -0.83 -1.64 29.80
C ALA A 190 -1.94 -0.55 29.88
N GLN A 191 -1.57 0.71 30.15
CA GLN A 191 -2.52 1.83 30.20
C GLN A 191 -3.14 2.14 28.83
N LYS A 192 -2.34 2.19 27.76
CA LYS A 192 -2.85 2.46 26.40
C LYS A 192 -3.75 1.36 25.84
N LYS A 193 -3.70 0.15 26.43
CA LYS A 193 -4.59 -0.98 26.12
C LYS A 193 -5.94 -0.86 26.82
N LEU A 194 -6.01 -0.13 27.94
CA LEU A 194 -7.24 0.16 28.69
C LEU A 194 -8.00 1.36 28.11
N GLU A 195 -7.32 2.27 27.41
CA GLU A 195 -7.91 3.49 26.82
C GLU A 195 -8.45 3.33 25.39
N GLN A 196 -8.29 2.17 24.74
CA GLN A 196 -8.91 1.94 23.44
C GLN A 196 -10.44 1.81 23.64
N PRO A 197 -11.28 2.66 23.04
CA PRO A 197 -12.72 2.52 23.16
C PRO A 197 -13.15 1.18 22.55
N LYS A 198 -13.94 0.42 23.31
CA LYS A 198 -14.62 -0.79 22.84
C LYS A 198 -15.36 -0.44 21.54
N PRO A 199 -15.17 -1.17 20.42
CA PRO A 199 -15.97 -0.92 19.23
C PRO A 199 -17.44 -1.20 19.54
N SER A 200 -18.25 -0.14 19.59
CA SER A 200 -19.69 -0.21 19.73
C SER A 200 -20.29 -0.52 18.36
N ILE A 201 -20.40 -1.80 18.03
CA ILE A 201 -21.24 -2.28 16.94
C ILE A 201 -22.33 -3.16 17.59
N PRO A 202 -23.62 -2.85 17.46
CA PRO A 202 -24.67 -3.75 17.92
C PRO A 202 -24.69 -5.00 17.03
N GLU A 203 -24.65 -6.18 17.62
CA GLU A 203 -24.88 -7.45 16.92
C GLU A 203 -26.28 -7.47 16.26
N PRO A 204 -26.42 -7.92 15.00
CA PRO A 204 -27.73 -8.21 14.44
C PRO A 204 -28.28 -9.48 15.10
N GLN A 205 -29.38 -9.33 15.84
CA GLN A 205 -30.11 -10.47 16.41
C GLN A 205 -30.67 -11.36 15.30
N LEU A 206 -30.09 -12.55 15.15
CA LEU A 206 -30.62 -13.61 14.28
C LEU A 206 -31.79 -14.31 15.00
N ALA A 207 -32.99 -13.76 14.87
CA ALA A 207 -34.20 -14.46 15.27
C ALA A 207 -34.61 -15.47 14.19
N MET A 208 -34.29 -16.74 14.43
CA MET A 208 -34.89 -17.87 13.73
C MET A 208 -36.42 -17.86 13.94
N LYS A 209 -37.18 -17.69 12.85
CA LYS A 209 -38.56 -18.21 12.78
C LYS A 209 -38.56 -19.40 11.83
N LYS A 210 -38.79 -20.58 12.40
CA LYS A 210 -39.09 -21.82 11.69
C LYS A 210 -40.58 -21.84 11.29
N ASN A 211 -40.80 -22.52 10.16
CA ASN A 211 -42.03 -23.16 9.68
C ASN A 211 -43.10 -22.31 8.96
N ALA A 212 -43.20 -22.52 7.64
CA ALA A 212 -44.40 -23.13 7.04
C ALA A 212 -44.03 -23.77 5.68
N LYS A 213 -44.73 -24.85 5.36
CA LYS A 213 -44.57 -25.84 4.29
C LYS A 213 -45.48 -25.51 3.09
N ILE A 214 -45.22 -26.15 1.92
CA ILE A 214 -46.13 -26.41 0.76
C ILE A 214 -46.23 -25.23 -0.24
N ASP A 215 -46.21 -25.31 -1.59
CA ASP A 215 -46.25 -26.39 -2.60
C ASP A 215 -45.67 -25.92 -3.97
N SER A 216 -45.42 -26.90 -4.85
CA SER A 216 -45.53 -26.98 -6.32
C SER A 216 -45.27 -25.79 -7.29
N SER A 217 -44.47 -26.14 -8.31
CA SER A 217 -44.51 -25.72 -9.73
C SER A 217 -44.57 -24.23 -10.11
N SER A 218 -43.53 -23.76 -10.82
CA SER A 218 -43.68 -23.05 -12.11
C SER A 218 -42.31 -22.60 -12.61
N ALA A 219 -41.99 -23.02 -13.83
CA ALA A 219 -40.88 -22.51 -14.63
C ALA A 219 -41.00 -21.00 -14.86
N TYR A 220 -39.88 -20.27 -14.88
CA TYR A 220 -39.67 -19.14 -15.81
C TYR A 220 -38.16 -18.96 -16.09
N THR A 221 -37.80 -19.31 -17.31
CA THR A 221 -36.64 -18.81 -18.06
C THR A 221 -36.77 -17.31 -18.30
N THR A 222 -35.68 -16.55 -18.23
CA THR A 222 -35.47 -15.37 -19.09
C THR A 222 -33.98 -15.11 -19.28
N THR A 223 -33.59 -15.24 -20.53
CA THR A 223 -32.34 -14.84 -21.17
C THR A 223 -32.23 -13.33 -21.27
N TYR A 224 -31.07 -12.75 -20.92
CA TYR A 224 -30.70 -11.40 -21.37
C TYR A 224 -29.71 -11.51 -22.53
N ARG A 225 -30.17 -11.12 -23.72
CA ARG A 225 -29.37 -10.96 -24.94
C ARG A 225 -29.49 -9.51 -25.42
N ALA A 226 -28.32 -8.94 -25.69
CA ALA A 226 -27.99 -7.86 -26.62
C ALA A 226 -28.55 -6.43 -26.39
N SER A 227 -27.64 -5.46 -26.41
CA SER A 227 -27.48 -4.62 -27.62
C SER A 227 -26.18 -3.82 -27.58
N PHE A 228 -25.39 -3.98 -28.65
CA PHE A 228 -24.25 -3.18 -29.05
C PHE A 228 -24.71 -1.81 -29.55
N GLN A 229 -23.89 -0.77 -29.34
CA GLN A 229 -23.94 0.44 -30.17
C GLN A 229 -22.53 0.87 -30.59
N ASN A 230 -22.44 1.14 -31.89
CA ASN A 230 -21.29 1.37 -32.74
C ASN A 230 -20.56 2.69 -32.45
N TYR A 231 -19.27 2.76 -32.79
CA TYR A 231 -18.60 4.00 -33.22
C TYR A 231 -17.74 3.74 -34.48
N PRO A 232 -17.78 4.63 -35.49
CA PRO A 232 -17.10 4.46 -36.78
C PRO A 232 -15.63 4.94 -36.78
N ARG A 233 -14.99 4.63 -37.91
CA ARG A 233 -13.55 4.57 -38.26
C ARG A 233 -12.71 5.81 -37.98
#